data_AF-A0A3M3KBF9-F1
#
_entry.id   AF-A0A3M3KBF9-F1
#
_cell.length_a   1.000
_cell.length_b   1.000
_cell.length_c   1.000
_cell.angle_alpha   90.00
_cell.angle_beta   90.00
_cell.angle_gamma   90.00
#
_symmetry.space_group_name_H-M   'P 1'
#
loop_
_entity.id
_entity.type
_entity.pdbx_description
1 polymer ?
#
loop_
_entity_poly.entity_id
_entity_poly.type
_entity_poly.pdbx_seq_one_letter_code
_entity_poly.pdbx_strand_id
1 'polypeptide(L)' 'MTKEKLLAMPADDYMNAEQHAFFVELLQGMKVEIHERIEQSRIAIESLDTPADPADAASVEEERHWLVNV' A
#
# COMPACT_ATOMS: atom_id res chain seq x y z
N MET A 1 -1.75 -14.93 -16.78
CA MET A 1 -2.41 -16.05 -16.04
C MET A 1 -3.43 -15.46 -15.06
N THR A 2 -4.53 -16.13 -14.68
CA THR A 2 -5.45 -15.63 -13.63
C THR A 2 -5.22 -16.36 -12.31
N LYS A 3 -5.71 -15.80 -11.19
CA LYS A 3 -5.57 -16.42 -9.85
C LYS A 3 -6.26 -17.79 -9.79
N GLU A 4 -7.42 -17.92 -10.40
CA GLU A 4 -8.19 -19.17 -10.41
C GLU A 4 -7.44 -20.26 -11.18
N LYS A 5 -6.81 -19.88 -12.31
CA LYS A 5 -5.98 -20.80 -13.09
C LYS A 5 -4.72 -21.20 -12.32
N LEU A 6 -4.07 -20.27 -11.62
CA LEU A 6 -2.92 -20.56 -10.76
C LEU A 6 -3.26 -21.58 -9.67
N LEU A 7 -4.40 -21.42 -9.00
CA LEU A 7 -4.85 -22.31 -7.93
C LEU A 7 -5.25 -23.71 -8.41
N ALA A 8 -5.62 -23.84 -9.69
CA ALA A 8 -5.99 -25.11 -10.29
C ALA A 8 -4.78 -25.91 -10.83
N MET A 9 -3.57 -25.36 -10.78
CA MET A 9 -2.38 -26.05 -11.30
C MET A 9 -1.98 -27.24 -10.41
N PRO A 10 -1.45 -28.33 -10.99
CA PRO A 10 -0.93 -29.47 -10.23
C PRO A 10 0.19 -29.06 -9.27
N ALA A 11 0.32 -29.80 -8.16
CA ALA A 11 1.42 -29.58 -7.21
C ALA A 11 2.80 -29.82 -7.83
N ASP A 12 2.90 -30.73 -8.81
CA ASP A 12 4.14 -31.04 -9.53
C ASP A 12 4.63 -29.86 -10.40
N ASP A 13 3.73 -28.93 -10.74
CA ASP A 13 4.02 -27.70 -11.50
C ASP A 13 4.23 -26.48 -10.60
N TYR A 14 4.40 -26.69 -9.28
CA TYR A 14 4.66 -25.62 -8.33
C TYR A 14 5.92 -24.83 -8.73
N MET A 15 5.78 -23.52 -8.83
CA MET A 15 6.83 -22.58 -9.23
C MET A 15 7.40 -22.85 -10.62
N ASN A 16 6.55 -23.26 -11.57
CA ASN A 16 6.93 -23.24 -12.98
C ASN A 16 6.99 -21.79 -13.55
N ALA A 17 7.48 -21.65 -14.78
CA ALA A 17 7.68 -20.34 -15.41
C ALA A 17 6.40 -19.49 -15.49
N GLU A 18 5.23 -20.10 -15.70
CA GLU A 18 3.95 -19.39 -15.77
C GLU A 18 3.52 -18.85 -14.39
N GLN A 19 3.72 -19.64 -13.34
CA GLN A 19 3.46 -19.21 -11.96
C GLN A 19 4.40 -18.08 -11.54
N HIS A 20 5.69 -18.19 -11.88
CA HIS A 20 6.67 -17.15 -11.62
C HIS A 20 6.28 -15.83 -12.30
N ALA A 21 5.92 -15.87 -13.59
CA ALA A 21 5.50 -14.68 -14.31
C ALA A 21 4.28 -14.01 -13.65
N PHE A 22 3.29 -14.82 -13.23
CA PHE A 22 2.12 -14.31 -12.51
C PHE A 22 2.50 -13.61 -11.19
N PHE A 23 3.35 -14.23 -10.36
CA PHE A 23 3.75 -13.63 -9.10
C PHE A 23 4.62 -12.38 -9.29
N VAL A 24 5.45 -12.32 -10.33
CA VAL A 24 6.20 -11.10 -10.68
C VAL A 24 5.24 -9.96 -10.99
N GLU A 25 4.25 -10.17 -11.86
CA GLU A 25 3.24 -9.15 -12.19
C GLU A 25 2.44 -8.74 -10.95
N LEU A 26 2.02 -9.69 -10.11
CA LEU A 26 1.29 -9.42 -8.88
C LEU A 26 2.11 -8.54 -7.92
N LEU A 27 3.36 -8.92 -7.65
CA LEU A 27 4.24 -8.18 -6.74
C LEU A 27 4.59 -6.80 -7.26
N GLN A 28 4.75 -6.64 -8.58
CA GLN A 28 4.96 -5.33 -9.21
C GLN A 28 3.72 -4.44 -9.05
N GLY A 29 2.52 -4.97 -9.26
CA GLY A 29 1.28 -4.25 -9.03
C GLY A 29 1.14 -3.80 -7.57
N MET A 30 1.34 -4.72 -6.62
CA MET A 30 1.33 -4.41 -5.19
C MET A 30 2.38 -3.36 -4.81
N LYS A 31 3.57 -3.42 -5.41
CA LYS A 31 4.62 -2.42 -5.19
C LYS A 31 4.14 -1.03 -5.61
N VAL A 32 3.55 -0.90 -6.80
CA VAL A 32 3.04 0.40 -7.29
C VAL A 32 1.96 0.93 -6.35
N GLU A 33 0.97 0.12 -6.00
CA GLU A 33 -0.12 0.49 -5.08
C GLU A 33 0.41 0.99 -3.73
N ILE A 34 1.39 0.29 -3.15
CA ILE A 34 2.00 0.70 -1.88
C ILE A 34 2.73 2.03 -2.02
N HIS A 35 3.47 2.26 -3.11
CA HIS A 35 4.16 3.54 -3.32
C HIS A 35 3.18 4.70 -3.52
N GLU A 36 2.09 4.47 -4.25
CA GLU A 36 1.04 5.48 -4.43
C GLU A 36 0.38 5.83 -3.10
N ARG A 37 0.06 4.84 -2.26
CA ARG A 37 -0.48 5.08 -0.92
C ARG A 37 0.49 5.88 -0.04
N ILE A 38 1.78 5.52 -0.05
CA ILE A 38 2.81 6.27 0.70
C ILE A 38 2.85 7.73 0.26
N GLU A 39 2.82 7.98 -1.06
CA GLU A 39 2.85 9.36 -1.57
C GLU A 39 1.58 10.13 -1.20
N GLN A 40 0.41 9.49 -1.24
CA GLN A 40 -0.84 10.09 -0.79
C GLN A 40 -0.81 10.47 0.69
N SER A 41 -0.35 9.56 1.57
CA SER A 41 -0.20 9.85 3.00
C SER A 41 0.80 10.97 3.24
N ARG A 42 1.91 11.01 2.49
CA ARG A 42 2.89 12.09 2.56
C ARG A 42 2.26 13.44 2.21
N ILE A 43 1.54 13.53 1.10
CA ILE A 43 0.85 14.76 0.68
C ILE A 43 -0.18 15.18 1.74
N ALA A 44 -0.95 14.23 2.28
CA ALA A 44 -1.93 14.51 3.33
C ALA A 44 -1.28 15.11 4.59
N ILE A 45 -0.17 14.53 5.05
CA ILE A 45 0.59 15.03 6.21
C ILE A 45 1.18 16.42 5.92
N GLU A 46 1.72 16.66 4.72
CA GLU A 46 2.24 17.97 4.31
C GLU A 46 1.13 19.03 4.19
N SER A 47 -0.11 18.61 3.93
CA SER A 47 -1.28 19.50 3.83
C SER A 47 -1.94 19.82 5.18
N LEU A 48 -1.53 19.19 6.28
CA LEU A 48 -2.05 19.53 7.61
C LEU A 48 -1.71 20.97 7.97
N ASP A 49 -2.71 21.69 8.45
CA ASP A 49 -2.57 23.10 8.85
C ASP A 49 -1.58 23.26 10.02
N THR A 50 -0.95 24.43 10.07
CA THR A 50 -0.22 24.83 11.27
C THR A 50 -1.23 25.08 12.39
N PRO A 51 -1.01 24.56 13.62
CA PRO A 51 -1.91 24.79 14.74
C PRO A 51 -2.20 26.29 14.90
N ALA A 52 -3.49 26.66 14.93
CA ALA A 52 -3.90 28.06 15.01
C ALA A 52 -3.57 28.67 16.38
N ASP A 53 -3.61 27.85 17.44
CA ASP A 53 -3.13 28.19 18.77
C ASP A 53 -2.52 26.98 19.51
N PRO A 54 -1.90 27.18 20.70
CA PRO A 54 -1.28 26.08 21.46
C PRO A 54 -2.25 25.00 21.97
N ALA A 55 -3.55 25.31 22.10
CA ALA A 55 -4.55 24.33 22.53
C ALA A 55 -4.92 23.39 21.37
N ASP A 56 -4.86 23.87 20.13
CA ASP A 56 -5.12 23.08 18.92
C ASP A 56 -3.98 22.11 18.57
N ALA A 57 -2.79 22.29 19.14
CA ALA A 57 -1.61 21.48 18.83
C ALA A 57 -1.80 19.97 19.09
N ALA A 58 -2.57 19.61 20.12
CA ALA A 58 -2.86 18.21 20.43
C ALA A 58 -3.75 17.55 19.37
N SER A 59 -4.77 18.27 18.89
CA SER A 59 -5.70 17.80 17.86
C SER A 59 -5.01 17.60 16.52
N VAL A 60 -4.14 18.53 16.11
CA VAL A 60 -3.36 18.42 14.86
C VAL A 60 -2.39 17.22 14.90
N GLU A 61 -1.78 16.95 16.05
CA GLU A 61 -0.87 15.80 16.18
C GLU A 61 -1.62 14.46 16.21
N GLU A 62 -2.82 14.40 16.79
CA GLU A 62 -3.69 13.22 16.70
C GLU A 62 -4.07 12.91 15.23
N GLU A 63 -4.44 13.93 14.46
CA GLU A 63 -4.76 13.79 13.04
C GLU A 63 -3.56 13.32 12.22
N ARG A 64 -2.37 13.88 12.47
CA ARG A 64 -1.11 13.39 11.88
C ARG A 64 -0.89 11.92 12.20
N HIS A 65 -1.07 11.51 13.45
CA HIS A 65 -0.90 10.11 13.85
C HIS A 65 -1.86 9.17 13.13
N TRP A 66 -3.09 9.61 12.88
CA TRP A 66 -4.06 8.82 12.12
C TRP A 66 -3.63 8.66 10.65
N LEU A 67 -3.21 9.75 10.00
CA LEU A 67 -2.78 9.73 8.58
C LEU A 67 -1.54 8.88 8.29
N VAL A 68 -0.70 8.63 9.30
CA VAL A 68 0.49 7.75 9.18
C VAL A 68 0.13 6.26 9.33
N ASN A 69 -0.97 5.94 10.02
CA ASN A 69 -1.30 4.56 10.43
C ASN A 69 -2.44 3.92 9.63
N VAL A 70 -2.96 4.61 8.60
CA VAL A 70 -3.97 4.12 7.64
C VAL A 70 -3.28 3.63 6.37
#